data_AF-A0A0C9ZRD0-F1
#
_entry.id   AF-A0A0C9ZRD0-F1
#
_cell.length_a   1.000
_cell.length_b   1.000
_cell.length_c   1.000
_cell.angle_alpha   90.00
_cell.angle_beta   90.00
_cell.angle_gamma   90.00
#
_symmetry.space_group_name_H-M   'P 1'
#
loop_
_entity.id
_entity.type
_entity.pdbx_description
1 polymer ?
#
loop_
_entity_poly.entity_id
_entity_poly.type
_entity_poly.pdbx_seq_one_letter_code
_entity_poly.pdbx_strand_id
1 'polypeptide(L)'
;MTTLSRSTVGPRAQALNYTSLVLAFHGYAHRHLCQLHFLARYVDGLGLEDLEGCEHTFSKTNGLASAVRYASLFHHCQAIAGYVVHNDEHNVYQNLTMMIFNNYKQALWIIEEGKKTLPCIMDDLGITDVSVFRRWLSEENEYLTARSCEPEEETLQMEYWQKLVNMDASQKHLSDLTWTVATPSSAATLSFVQKDIAVTTRKETMCRHAMENFKKDLKIVQDLEVRLGITKCWVPEDEEWQATGRLVANSKYQRCLDQLESLIVAWIFELSKMNHAGTGYKLRKHIAKALKACSAAIHTALDRFNTAARTCSPPHPQLTFKEVVEYTFLADFDLLHNATCEDISQRPWATPAACAAMDQYFKVRRVEEEIKCLDVEVHRTITYLHDEAHYVKACIAQLQVSHPPLAYQVQLHYNVCAKFTNHHLRLLTKIAHLPGFTGTILPGKSMKTNPGDSASEPTTIIPSVLSIMTASPSPPASPNSVGGDENLDELDGDGDEYEDDESALTLQDIIRISSDRCVAQEEY
;
A
#
# COMPACT_ATOMS: atom_id res chain seq x y z
N MET A 1 2.38 1.13 19.26
CA MET A 1 1.12 0.84 18.54
C MET A 1 -0.06 0.77 19.52
N THR A 2 -0.95 1.76 19.50
CA THR A 2 -2.05 1.93 20.48
C THR A 2 -3.25 1.01 20.25
N THR A 3 -3.52 0.61 19.00
CA THR A 3 -4.67 -0.24 18.68
C THR A 3 -4.49 -1.67 19.18
N LEU A 4 -3.34 -2.30 18.88
CA LEU A 4 -3.07 -3.67 19.28
C LEU A 4 -2.99 -3.83 20.81
N SER A 5 -2.33 -2.89 21.49
CA SER A 5 -2.20 -2.88 22.95
C SER A 5 -3.54 -2.75 23.67
N ARG A 6 -4.52 -2.09 23.05
CA ARG A 6 -5.90 -1.94 23.59
C ARG A 6 -6.84 -3.07 23.20
N SER A 7 -6.39 -4.02 22.37
CA SER A 7 -7.22 -5.15 21.91
C SER A 7 -7.19 -6.32 22.90
N THR A 8 -8.14 -7.25 22.73
CA THR A 8 -8.19 -8.50 23.51
C THR A 8 -6.96 -9.39 23.31
N VAL A 9 -6.22 -9.22 22.22
CA VAL A 9 -4.98 -9.95 21.94
C VAL A 9 -3.72 -9.22 22.39
N GLY A 10 -3.84 -7.99 22.92
CA GLY A 10 -2.72 -7.15 23.37
C GLY A 10 -1.75 -7.84 24.34
N PRO A 11 -2.23 -8.48 25.43
CA PRO A 11 -1.36 -9.19 26.36
C PRO A 11 -0.56 -10.33 25.69
N ARG A 12 -1.18 -11.05 24.76
CA ARG A 12 -0.53 -12.15 24.03
C ARG A 12 0.49 -11.63 23.02
N ALA A 13 0.18 -10.53 22.33
CA ALA A 13 1.12 -9.87 21.45
C ALA A 13 2.37 -9.39 22.20
N GLN A 14 2.21 -8.83 23.39
CA GLN A 14 3.34 -8.45 24.26
C GLN A 14 4.15 -9.67 24.72
N ALA A 15 3.47 -10.73 25.18
CA ALA A 15 4.14 -11.94 25.64
C ALA A 15 4.97 -12.64 24.53
N LEU A 16 4.58 -12.47 23.27
CA LEU A 16 5.26 -13.05 22.10
C LEU A 16 6.22 -12.07 21.41
N ASN A 17 6.44 -10.88 21.98
CA ASN A 17 7.25 -9.81 21.35
C ASN A 17 6.82 -9.52 19.90
N TYR A 18 5.51 -9.44 19.67
CA TYR A 18 4.98 -9.19 18.34
C TYR A 18 5.38 -7.81 17.81
N THR A 19 5.86 -7.79 16.56
CA THR A 19 6.17 -6.59 15.80
C THR A 19 5.26 -6.53 14.58
N SER A 20 4.61 -5.38 14.37
CA SER A 20 3.85 -5.16 13.13
C SER A 20 4.79 -4.89 11.98
N LEU A 21 4.44 -5.36 10.79
CA LEU A 21 5.20 -5.16 9.57
C LEU A 21 4.32 -4.48 8.53
N VAL A 22 4.97 -3.79 7.61
CA VAL A 22 4.33 -3.21 6.43
C VAL A 22 4.61 -4.13 5.25
N LEU A 23 3.55 -4.48 4.53
CA LEU A 23 3.59 -5.27 3.29
C LEU A 23 4.48 -4.59 2.25
N ALA A 24 5.19 -5.36 1.42
CA ALA A 24 6.17 -4.79 0.49
C ALA A 24 5.54 -3.76 -0.48
N PHE A 25 4.37 -4.07 -1.04
CA PHE A 25 3.61 -3.15 -1.88
C PHE A 25 2.99 -1.99 -1.10
N HIS A 26 2.71 -2.11 0.20
CA HIS A 26 2.18 -0.96 0.94
C HIS A 26 3.28 -0.09 1.55
N GLY A 27 4.53 -0.56 1.56
CA GLY A 27 5.69 0.14 2.13
C GLY A 27 5.80 1.59 1.69
N TYR A 28 5.58 1.83 0.40
CA TYR A 28 5.68 3.14 -0.21
C TYR A 28 4.57 4.11 0.25
N ALA A 29 3.44 3.61 0.76
CA ALA A 29 2.39 4.48 1.30
C ALA A 29 2.70 5.01 2.71
N HIS A 30 3.79 4.54 3.33
CA HIS A 30 4.19 4.92 4.68
C HIS A 30 5.32 5.94 4.64
N ARG A 31 5.34 6.89 5.58
CA ARG A 31 6.47 7.82 5.78
C ARG A 31 7.77 7.04 5.99
N HIS A 32 8.91 7.55 5.52
CA HIS A 32 10.20 6.86 5.61
C HIS A 32 10.54 6.31 6.99
N LEU A 33 10.36 7.10 8.04
CA LEU A 33 10.60 6.65 9.43
C LEU A 33 9.81 5.37 9.77
N CYS A 34 8.59 5.24 9.24
CA CYS A 34 7.79 4.03 9.40
C CYS A 34 8.36 2.87 8.57
N GLN A 35 8.83 3.14 7.35
CA GLN A 35 9.48 2.15 6.49
C GLN A 35 10.75 1.58 7.16
N LEU A 36 11.62 2.43 7.71
CA LEU A 36 12.86 1.99 8.38
C LEU A 36 12.62 1.00 9.54
N HIS A 37 11.48 1.12 10.21
CA HIS A 37 11.12 0.24 11.33
C HIS A 37 10.37 -1.03 10.91
N PHE A 38 9.55 -0.96 9.86
CA PHE A 38 8.52 -1.97 9.62
C PHE A 38 8.52 -2.56 8.21
N LEU A 39 9.29 -2.01 7.27
CA LEU A 39 9.43 -2.58 5.94
C LEU A 39 10.21 -3.89 6.02
N ALA A 40 9.70 -4.94 5.37
CA ALA A 40 10.30 -6.28 5.39
C ALA A 40 11.79 -6.30 5.00
N ARG A 41 12.22 -5.37 4.14
CA ARG A 41 13.63 -5.21 3.71
C ARG A 41 14.59 -4.97 4.89
N TYR A 42 14.16 -4.22 5.91
CA TYR A 42 15.00 -3.86 7.05
C TYR A 42 14.82 -4.78 8.26
N VAL A 43 13.89 -5.74 8.19
CA VAL A 43 13.58 -6.66 9.29
C VAL A 43 14.19 -8.03 9.03
N ASP A 44 14.97 -8.52 10.00
CA ASP A 44 15.66 -9.81 9.90
C ASP A 44 14.69 -11.00 9.98
N GLY A 45 14.92 -12.02 9.15
CA GLY A 45 14.26 -13.33 9.23
C GLY A 45 13.06 -13.54 8.30
N LEU A 46 12.62 -12.53 7.55
CA LEU A 46 11.51 -12.65 6.60
C LEU A 46 11.91 -13.20 5.24
N GLY A 47 13.20 -13.19 4.90
CA GLY A 47 13.63 -13.52 3.55
C GLY A 47 13.11 -12.49 2.53
N LEU A 48 12.59 -12.99 1.41
CA LEU A 48 11.99 -12.18 0.34
C LEU A 48 10.46 -12.13 0.40
N GLU A 49 9.85 -12.56 1.50
CA GLU A 49 8.41 -12.56 1.69
C GLU A 49 7.83 -11.13 1.56
N ASP A 50 6.85 -10.96 0.66
CA ASP A 50 6.15 -9.68 0.44
C ASP A 50 4.98 -9.47 1.42
N LEU A 51 4.56 -10.54 2.10
CA LEU A 51 3.45 -10.63 3.04
C LEU A 51 2.06 -10.40 2.39
N GLU A 52 1.95 -10.45 1.06
CA GLU A 52 0.74 -10.13 0.31
C GLU A 52 -0.17 -11.34 0.04
N GLY A 53 0.19 -12.52 0.53
CA GLY A 53 -0.55 -13.77 0.27
C GLY A 53 -2.06 -13.68 0.57
N CYS A 54 -2.45 -13.00 1.65
CA CYS A 54 -3.86 -12.78 1.96
C CYS A 54 -4.55 -11.84 0.95
N GLU A 55 -3.90 -10.75 0.57
CA GLU A 55 -4.43 -9.79 -0.40
C GLU A 55 -4.61 -10.46 -1.77
N HIS A 56 -3.61 -11.20 -2.24
CA HIS A 56 -3.71 -12.00 -3.46
C HIS A 56 -4.85 -13.03 -3.40
N THR A 57 -5.04 -13.69 -2.26
CA THR A 57 -6.11 -14.68 -2.08
C THR A 57 -7.49 -14.02 -2.17
N PHE A 58 -7.74 -12.94 -1.43
CA PHE A 58 -9.02 -12.24 -1.47
C PHE A 58 -9.26 -11.56 -2.83
N SER A 59 -8.22 -11.03 -3.47
CA SER A 59 -8.32 -10.47 -4.82
C SER A 59 -8.84 -11.50 -5.82
N LYS A 60 -8.31 -12.74 -5.79
CA LYS A 60 -8.79 -13.84 -6.64
C LYS A 60 -10.27 -14.18 -6.40
N THR A 61 -10.75 -14.08 -5.16
CA THR A 61 -12.18 -14.35 -4.84
C THR A 61 -13.14 -13.33 -5.46
N ASN A 62 -12.67 -12.14 -5.86
CA ASN A 62 -13.51 -11.14 -6.54
C ASN A 62 -14.10 -11.68 -7.86
N GLY A 63 -13.47 -12.69 -8.48
CA GLY A 63 -14.02 -13.37 -9.66
C GLY A 63 -15.37 -14.03 -9.42
N LEU A 64 -15.73 -14.34 -8.17
CA LEU A 64 -17.03 -14.90 -7.81
C LEU A 64 -18.16 -13.86 -7.78
N ALA A 65 -17.83 -12.56 -7.72
CA ALA A 65 -18.79 -11.51 -7.43
C ALA A 65 -20.00 -11.53 -8.38
N SER A 66 -19.78 -11.79 -9.68
CA SER A 66 -20.86 -11.88 -10.67
C SER A 66 -21.76 -13.08 -10.44
N ALA A 67 -21.19 -14.24 -10.12
CA ALA A 67 -21.91 -15.50 -9.91
C ALA A 67 -22.73 -15.50 -8.62
N VAL A 68 -22.27 -14.78 -7.59
CA VAL A 68 -22.92 -14.77 -6.27
C VAL A 68 -23.86 -13.58 -6.05
N ARG A 69 -23.86 -12.58 -6.95
CA ARG A 69 -24.60 -11.31 -6.79
C ARG A 69 -26.08 -11.49 -6.47
N TYR A 70 -26.72 -12.48 -7.09
CA TYR A 70 -28.16 -12.77 -6.95
C TYR A 70 -28.42 -14.13 -6.31
N ALA A 71 -27.37 -14.77 -5.77
CA ALA A 71 -27.50 -16.05 -5.11
C ALA A 71 -28.19 -15.91 -3.74
N SER A 72 -28.97 -16.92 -3.34
CA SER A 72 -29.43 -17.02 -1.96
C SER A 72 -28.22 -17.15 -1.02
N LEU A 73 -28.40 -16.85 0.27
CA LEU A 73 -27.32 -16.96 1.27
C LEU A 73 -26.65 -18.33 1.24
N PHE A 74 -27.44 -19.40 1.12
CA PHE A 74 -26.93 -20.77 1.04
C PHE A 74 -26.04 -20.98 -0.20
N HIS A 75 -26.52 -20.60 -1.39
CA HIS A 75 -25.75 -20.76 -2.63
C HIS A 75 -24.53 -19.84 -2.68
N HIS A 76 -24.61 -18.67 -2.07
CA HIS A 76 -23.47 -17.77 -1.92
C HIS A 76 -22.35 -18.43 -1.09
N CYS A 77 -22.67 -18.94 0.09
CA CYS A 77 -21.71 -19.66 0.92
C CYS A 77 -21.17 -20.92 0.21
N GLN A 78 -22.03 -21.67 -0.47
CA GLN A 78 -21.64 -22.86 -1.22
C GLN A 78 -20.67 -22.52 -2.36
N ALA A 79 -20.92 -21.44 -3.11
CA ALA A 79 -20.06 -21.00 -4.20
C ALA A 79 -18.68 -20.58 -3.70
N ILE A 80 -18.61 -19.83 -2.58
CA ILE A 80 -17.34 -19.45 -1.95
C ILE A 80 -16.58 -20.70 -1.50
N ALA A 81 -17.23 -21.62 -0.79
CA ALA A 81 -16.59 -22.84 -0.32
C ALA A 81 -16.07 -23.70 -1.49
N GLY A 82 -16.88 -23.90 -2.53
CA GLY A 82 -16.49 -24.65 -3.72
C GLY A 82 -15.32 -24.00 -4.46
N TYR A 83 -15.29 -22.67 -4.56
CA TYR A 83 -14.17 -21.94 -5.14
C TYR A 83 -12.87 -22.14 -4.36
N VAL A 84 -12.92 -22.03 -3.02
CA VAL A 84 -11.73 -22.18 -2.18
C VAL A 84 -11.16 -23.60 -2.32
N VAL A 85 -12.01 -24.63 -2.26
CA VAL A 85 -11.60 -26.03 -2.48
C VAL A 85 -11.00 -26.21 -3.88
N HIS A 86 -11.67 -25.71 -4.92
CA HIS A 86 -11.17 -25.82 -6.29
C HIS A 86 -9.83 -25.10 -6.48
N ASN A 87 -9.69 -23.90 -5.93
CA ASN A 87 -8.44 -23.12 -6.00
C ASN A 87 -7.32 -23.81 -5.22
N ASP A 88 -7.61 -24.42 -4.07
CA ASP A 88 -6.61 -25.19 -3.32
C ASP A 88 -6.12 -26.40 -4.13
N GLU A 89 -7.05 -27.24 -4.62
CA GLU A 89 -6.73 -28.47 -5.33
C GLU A 89 -6.04 -28.25 -6.69
N HIS A 90 -6.46 -27.23 -7.45
CA HIS A 90 -6.07 -27.06 -8.85
C HIS A 90 -5.17 -25.85 -9.13
N ASN A 91 -4.98 -24.97 -8.15
CA ASN A 91 -4.10 -23.81 -8.31
C ASN A 91 -2.98 -23.82 -7.28
N VAL A 92 -3.32 -23.81 -5.98
CA VAL A 92 -2.33 -23.73 -4.90
C VAL A 92 -1.50 -25.01 -4.83
N TYR A 93 -2.16 -26.16 -4.66
CA TYR A 93 -1.48 -27.44 -4.56
C TYR A 93 -0.65 -27.74 -5.81
N GLN A 94 -1.25 -27.59 -7.01
CA GLN A 94 -0.55 -27.79 -8.28
C GLN A 94 0.73 -26.94 -8.41
N ASN A 95 0.68 -25.67 -8.00
CA ASN A 95 1.79 -24.73 -8.18
C ASN A 95 2.76 -24.67 -6.99
N LEU A 96 2.51 -25.41 -5.90
CA LEU A 96 3.30 -25.37 -4.66
C LEU A 96 4.81 -25.45 -4.92
N THR A 97 5.26 -26.50 -5.60
CA THR A 97 6.69 -26.68 -5.90
C THR A 97 7.20 -25.76 -7.01
N MET A 98 6.31 -25.26 -7.88
CA MET A 98 6.69 -24.31 -8.93
C MET A 98 7.04 -22.96 -8.32
N MET A 99 6.23 -22.50 -7.36
CA MET A 99 6.49 -21.29 -6.57
C MET A 99 7.85 -21.40 -5.87
N ILE A 100 8.09 -22.50 -5.13
CA ILE A 100 9.38 -22.74 -4.46
C ILE A 100 10.54 -22.74 -5.46
N PHE A 101 10.40 -23.41 -6.61
CA PHE A 101 11.44 -23.45 -7.63
C PHE A 101 11.77 -22.06 -8.20
N ASN A 102 10.74 -21.27 -8.50
CA ASN A 102 10.92 -19.92 -9.03
C ASN A 102 11.55 -18.98 -8.00
N ASN A 103 11.11 -19.05 -6.74
CA ASN A 103 11.69 -18.27 -5.65
C ASN A 103 13.17 -18.66 -5.43
N TYR A 104 13.50 -19.95 -5.51
CA TYR A 104 14.89 -20.40 -5.40
C TYR A 104 15.76 -19.84 -6.53
N LYS A 105 15.28 -19.90 -7.78
CA LYS A 105 15.98 -19.31 -8.92
C LYS A 105 16.16 -17.81 -8.77
N GLN A 106 15.12 -17.10 -8.36
CA GLN A 106 15.15 -15.67 -8.13
C GLN A 106 16.18 -15.32 -7.04
N ALA A 107 16.17 -16.06 -5.93
CA ALA A 107 17.10 -15.86 -4.84
C ALA A 107 18.57 -16.09 -5.28
N LEU A 108 18.85 -17.19 -6.00
CA LEU A 108 20.18 -17.45 -6.53
C LEU A 108 20.64 -16.36 -7.51
N TRP A 109 19.75 -15.91 -8.38
CA TRP A 109 20.06 -14.83 -9.33
C TRP A 109 20.37 -13.51 -8.62
N ILE A 110 19.60 -13.12 -7.60
CA ILE A 110 19.86 -11.90 -6.82
C ILE A 110 21.19 -12.00 -6.06
N ILE A 111 21.52 -13.18 -5.51
CA ILE A 111 22.82 -13.40 -4.85
C ILE A 111 23.96 -13.24 -5.85
N GLU A 112 23.84 -13.83 -7.04
CA GLU A 112 24.86 -13.73 -8.08
C GLU A 112 25.05 -12.29 -8.55
N GLU A 113 23.95 -11.59 -8.82
CA GLU A 113 23.97 -10.19 -9.23
C GLU A 113 24.54 -9.30 -8.13
N GLY A 114 24.09 -9.48 -6.89
CA GLY A 114 24.56 -8.73 -5.73
C GLY A 114 26.05 -8.91 -5.45
N LYS A 115 26.60 -10.12 -5.69
CA LYS A 115 28.05 -10.38 -5.58
C LYS A 115 28.87 -9.62 -6.62
N LYS A 116 28.29 -9.28 -7.78
CA LYS A 116 28.97 -8.51 -8.83
C LYS A 116 28.83 -7.01 -8.59
N THR A 117 27.61 -6.56 -8.34
CA THR A 117 27.27 -5.14 -8.31
C THR A 117 27.62 -4.46 -6.98
N LEU A 118 27.48 -5.14 -5.84
CA LEU A 118 27.71 -4.52 -4.53
C LEU A 118 29.18 -4.10 -4.35
N PRO A 119 30.19 -4.93 -4.69
CA PRO A 119 31.58 -4.50 -4.62
C PRO A 119 31.89 -3.32 -5.52
N CYS A 120 31.36 -3.28 -6.76
CA CYS A 120 31.57 -2.15 -7.66
C CYS A 120 31.02 -0.84 -7.07
N ILE A 121 29.80 -0.87 -6.52
CA ILE A 121 29.20 0.31 -5.89
C ILE A 121 29.96 0.71 -4.63
N MET A 122 30.44 -0.27 -3.84
CA MET A 122 31.28 0.00 -2.68
C MET A 122 32.60 0.66 -3.07
N ASP A 123 33.25 0.19 -4.14
CA ASP A 123 34.50 0.76 -4.66
C ASP A 123 34.27 2.20 -5.17
N ASP A 124 33.19 2.43 -5.92
CA ASP A 124 32.81 3.75 -6.43
C ASP A 124 32.53 4.76 -5.30
N LEU A 125 31.98 4.28 -4.18
CA LEU A 125 31.69 5.09 -2.99
C LEU A 125 32.85 5.12 -1.97
N GLY A 126 33.96 4.42 -2.22
CA GLY A 126 35.10 4.33 -1.30
C GLY A 126 34.80 3.60 0.01
N ILE A 127 33.84 2.69 0.02
CA ILE A 127 33.41 1.91 1.18
C ILE A 127 34.19 0.60 1.23
N THR A 128 34.92 0.38 2.33
CA THR A 128 35.68 -0.87 2.54
C THR A 128 34.98 -1.88 3.43
N ASP A 129 34.06 -1.41 4.29
CA ASP A 129 33.38 -2.24 5.29
C ASP A 129 31.85 -2.16 5.14
N VAL A 130 31.22 -3.33 4.99
CA VAL A 130 29.76 -3.49 4.89
C VAL A 130 29.03 -3.10 6.18
N SER A 131 29.71 -3.00 7.33
CA SER A 131 29.11 -2.52 8.58
C SER A 131 28.59 -1.09 8.48
N VAL A 132 29.11 -0.31 7.52
CA VAL A 132 28.70 1.05 7.20
C VAL A 132 27.20 1.12 6.89
N PHE A 133 26.64 0.17 6.16
CA PHE A 133 25.21 0.19 5.79
C PHE A 133 24.28 0.08 7.00
N ARG A 134 24.63 -0.74 8.00
CA ARG A 134 23.84 -0.83 9.25
C ARG A 134 23.96 0.44 10.09
N ARG A 135 25.14 1.05 10.10
CA ARG A 135 25.37 2.33 10.78
C ARG A 135 24.55 3.44 10.15
N TRP A 136 24.56 3.53 8.82
CA TRP A 136 23.76 4.48 8.06
C TRP A 136 22.26 4.33 8.32
N LEU A 137 21.74 3.10 8.34
CA LEU A 137 20.34 2.84 8.71
C LEU A 137 20.01 3.35 10.12
N SER A 138 20.92 3.16 11.09
CA SER A 138 20.75 3.64 12.47
C SER A 138 20.81 5.17 12.56
N GLU A 139 21.79 5.79 11.91
CA GLU A 139 21.96 7.25 11.85
C GLU A 139 20.74 7.93 11.22
N GLU A 140 20.23 7.37 10.13
CA GLU A 140 19.03 7.84 9.45
C GLU A 140 17.79 7.73 10.35
N ASN A 141 17.62 6.59 11.04
CA ASN A 141 16.52 6.40 11.98
C ASN A 141 16.58 7.39 13.16
N GLU A 142 17.74 7.52 13.80
CA GLU A 142 17.94 8.48 14.90
C GLU A 142 17.64 9.92 14.45
N TYR A 143 18.10 10.27 13.25
CA TYR A 143 17.86 11.57 12.65
C TYR A 143 16.36 11.84 12.42
N LEU A 144 15.65 10.91 11.78
CA LEU A 144 14.22 11.05 11.50
C LEU A 144 13.37 11.01 12.78
N THR A 145 13.76 10.21 13.77
CA THR A 145 13.10 10.14 15.07
C THR A 145 13.20 11.47 15.80
N ALA A 146 14.39 12.08 15.83
CA ALA A 146 14.62 13.39 16.46
C ALA A 146 13.75 14.50 15.85
N ARG A 147 13.39 14.39 14.56
CA ARG A 147 12.55 15.37 13.84
C ARG A 147 11.06 15.04 13.80
N SER A 148 10.65 13.88 14.33
CA SER A 148 9.25 13.45 14.30
C SER A 148 8.31 14.28 15.19
N CYS A 149 8.85 15.10 16.09
CA CYS A 149 8.11 16.04 16.92
C CYS A 149 8.60 17.46 16.65
N GLU A 150 7.74 18.31 16.07
CA GLU A 150 7.96 19.76 16.15
C GLU A 150 7.97 20.15 17.63
N PRO A 151 8.93 20.97 18.11
CA PRO A 151 8.90 21.49 19.47
C PRO A 151 7.59 22.26 19.71
N GLU A 152 6.90 21.97 20.82
CA GLU A 152 5.63 22.61 21.17
C GLU A 152 5.74 24.15 21.14
N GLU A 153 6.90 24.67 21.55
CA GLU A 153 7.22 26.09 21.52
C GLU A 153 7.23 26.66 20.09
N GLU A 154 7.87 25.99 19.13
CA GLU A 154 7.89 26.42 17.72
C GLU A 154 6.50 26.39 17.10
N THR A 155 5.69 25.38 17.39
CA THR A 155 4.29 25.31 16.93
C THR A 155 3.46 26.48 17.47
N LEU A 156 3.64 26.84 18.74
CA LEU A 156 2.96 27.98 19.36
C LEU A 156 3.45 29.32 18.81
N GLN A 157 4.75 29.48 18.55
CA GLN A 157 5.30 30.66 17.89
C GLN A 157 4.74 30.81 16.46
N MET A 158 4.66 29.72 15.69
CA MET A 158 4.07 29.73 14.35
C MET A 158 2.58 30.14 14.37
N GLU A 159 1.80 29.64 15.34
CA GLU A 159 0.40 30.04 15.53
C GLU A 159 0.30 31.53 15.91
N TYR A 160 1.15 31.99 16.82
CA TYR A 160 1.22 33.38 17.23
C TYR A 160 1.52 34.32 16.05
N TRP A 161 2.55 33.98 15.26
CA TRP A 161 2.93 34.72 14.06
C TRP A 161 1.78 34.80 13.05
N GLN A 162 1.13 33.66 12.76
CA GLN A 162 0.03 33.61 11.80
C GLN A 162 -1.17 34.44 12.28
N LYS A 163 -1.42 34.50 13.60
CA LYS A 163 -2.48 35.31 14.20
C LYS A 163 -2.19 36.80 14.16
N LEU A 164 -0.96 37.20 14.39
CA LEU A 164 -0.52 38.59 14.20
C LEU A 164 -0.66 39.05 12.74
N VAL A 165 -0.32 38.20 11.76
CA VAL A 165 -0.56 38.50 10.33
C VAL A 165 -2.05 38.70 10.04
N ASN A 166 -2.91 37.84 10.58
CA ASN A 166 -4.36 37.95 10.38
C ASN A 166 -4.94 39.21 11.06
N MET A 167 -4.40 39.57 12.22
CA MET A 167 -4.77 40.78 12.94
C MET A 167 -4.42 42.04 12.13
N ASP A 168 -3.19 42.12 11.59
CA ASP A 168 -2.76 43.23 10.72
C ASP A 168 -3.58 43.30 9.43
N ALA A 169 -3.88 42.15 8.80
CA ALA A 169 -4.73 42.08 7.62
C ALA A 169 -6.16 42.56 7.90
N SER A 170 -6.74 42.17 9.05
CA SER A 170 -8.07 42.62 9.48
C SER A 170 -8.10 44.12 9.78
N GLN A 171 -7.02 44.65 10.35
CA GLN A 171 -6.85 46.08 10.60
C GLN A 171 -6.76 46.89 9.29
N LYS A 172 -5.98 46.41 8.32
CA LYS A 172 -5.91 47.01 6.97
C LYS A 172 -7.25 46.96 6.24
N HIS A 173 -7.95 45.84 6.34
CA HIS A 173 -9.28 45.71 5.75
C HIS A 173 -10.30 46.67 6.37
N LEU A 174 -10.18 46.99 7.67
CA LEU A 174 -10.99 48.03 8.32
C LEU A 174 -10.64 49.44 7.84
N SER A 175 -9.36 49.75 7.61
CA SER A 175 -8.97 51.07 7.07
C SER A 175 -9.40 51.26 5.62
N ASP A 176 -9.37 50.21 4.81
CA ASP A 176 -9.76 50.24 3.39
C ASP A 176 -11.27 50.38 3.18
N LEU A 177 -12.07 49.99 4.18
CA LEU A 177 -13.52 50.23 4.24
C LEU A 177 -13.81 51.71 4.58
N THR A 178 -13.28 52.62 3.78
CA THR A 178 -13.55 54.07 3.90
C THR A 178 -15.02 54.35 3.59
N TRP A 179 -15.68 55.10 4.46
CA TRP A 179 -17.09 55.46 4.31
C TRP A 179 -17.29 56.38 3.11
N THR A 180 -18.10 55.96 2.14
CA THR A 180 -18.46 56.80 0.99
C THR A 180 -19.47 57.85 1.46
N VAL A 181 -19.06 59.11 1.51
CA VAL A 181 -19.96 60.25 1.81
C VAL A 181 -20.81 60.52 0.57
N ALA A 182 -22.12 60.30 0.67
CA ALA A 182 -23.03 60.61 -0.42
C ALA A 182 -23.16 62.14 -0.60
N THR A 183 -22.84 62.64 -1.80
CA THR A 183 -23.11 64.03 -2.19
C THR A 183 -24.58 64.17 -2.60
N PRO A 184 -25.28 65.27 -2.22
CA PRO A 184 -26.75 65.39 -2.39
C PRO A 184 -27.27 65.32 -3.84
N SER A 185 -26.40 65.36 -4.85
CA SER A 185 -26.78 65.48 -6.26
C SER A 185 -27.16 64.15 -6.95
N SER A 186 -27.02 62.99 -6.29
CA SER A 186 -27.29 61.66 -6.88
C SER A 186 -28.60 61.01 -6.40
N ALA A 187 -29.30 61.60 -5.42
CA ALA A 187 -30.44 60.99 -4.71
C ALA A 187 -31.81 61.14 -5.42
N ALA A 188 -31.85 61.19 -6.76
CA ALA A 188 -33.07 61.54 -7.50
C ALA A 188 -33.95 60.35 -7.95
N THR A 189 -33.63 59.10 -7.60
CA THR A 189 -34.43 57.93 -8.04
C THR A 189 -34.51 56.82 -7.00
N LEU A 190 -35.71 56.29 -6.76
CA LEU A 190 -35.98 55.22 -5.77
C LEU A 190 -35.13 53.94 -5.98
N SER A 191 -34.81 53.59 -7.23
CA SER A 191 -33.97 52.43 -7.55
C SER A 191 -32.48 52.65 -7.23
N PHE A 192 -32.01 53.90 -7.26
CA PHE A 192 -30.67 54.29 -6.83
C PHE A 192 -30.55 54.16 -5.31
N VAL A 193 -31.54 54.67 -4.57
CA VAL A 193 -31.62 54.57 -3.10
C VAL A 193 -31.63 53.11 -2.62
N GLN A 194 -32.37 52.23 -3.30
CA GLN A 194 -32.47 50.82 -2.87
C GLN A 194 -31.19 50.01 -3.18
N LYS A 195 -30.51 50.29 -4.30
CA LYS A 195 -29.18 49.73 -4.60
C LYS A 195 -28.11 50.29 -3.67
N ASP A 196 -28.18 51.58 -3.34
CA ASP A 196 -27.27 52.24 -2.41
C ASP A 196 -27.43 51.64 -1.01
N ILE A 197 -28.65 51.53 -0.48
CA ILE A 197 -28.93 50.85 0.82
C ILE A 197 -28.35 49.42 0.84
N ALA A 198 -28.51 48.64 -0.23
CA ALA A 198 -27.96 47.29 -0.29
C ALA A 198 -26.42 47.27 -0.28
N VAL A 199 -25.78 48.21 -0.98
CA VAL A 199 -24.31 48.38 -1.00
C VAL A 199 -23.80 48.84 0.38
N THR A 200 -24.48 49.79 1.02
CA THR A 200 -24.13 50.29 2.37
C THR A 200 -24.31 49.20 3.42
N THR A 201 -25.42 48.44 3.39
CA THR A 201 -25.67 47.31 4.30
C THR A 201 -24.61 46.21 4.15
N ARG A 202 -24.16 45.94 2.92
CA ARG A 202 -23.08 44.98 2.64
C ARG A 202 -21.75 45.48 3.21
N LYS A 203 -21.39 46.75 3.00
CA LYS A 203 -20.17 47.36 3.56
C LYS A 203 -20.20 47.39 5.09
N GLU A 204 -21.34 47.73 5.70
CA GLU A 204 -21.55 47.67 7.15
C GLU A 204 -21.35 46.26 7.70
N THR A 205 -21.89 45.26 7.01
CA THR A 205 -21.75 43.86 7.39
C THR A 205 -20.30 43.39 7.27
N MET A 206 -19.61 43.77 6.20
CA MET A 206 -18.18 43.51 6.03
C MET A 206 -17.33 44.19 7.12
N CYS A 207 -17.66 45.44 7.49
CA CYS A 207 -17.00 46.16 8.57
C CYS A 207 -17.20 45.45 9.91
N ARG A 208 -18.43 45.04 10.22
CA ARG A 208 -18.75 44.27 11.44
C ARG A 208 -17.96 42.97 11.51
N HIS A 209 -17.94 42.19 10.43
CA HIS A 209 -17.18 40.93 10.37
C HIS A 209 -15.67 41.18 10.54
N ALA A 210 -15.12 42.23 9.91
CA ALA A 210 -13.71 42.59 10.06
C ALA A 210 -13.38 43.01 11.51
N MET A 211 -14.24 43.77 12.18
CA MET A 211 -14.09 44.12 13.60
C MET A 211 -14.16 42.89 14.51
N GLU A 212 -15.09 41.97 14.24
CA GLU A 212 -15.22 40.73 15.00
C GLU A 212 -14.00 39.82 14.82
N ASN A 213 -13.48 39.70 13.60
CA ASN A 213 -12.27 38.93 13.31
C ASN A 213 -11.06 39.55 14.01
N PHE A 214 -10.89 40.87 13.93
CA PHE A 214 -9.81 41.57 14.65
C PHE A 214 -9.87 41.31 16.17
N LYS A 215 -11.06 41.41 16.79
CA LYS A 215 -11.23 41.12 18.22
C LYS A 215 -10.93 39.67 18.58
N LYS A 216 -11.34 38.73 17.73
CA LYS A 216 -11.08 37.29 17.91
C LYS A 216 -9.58 37.01 17.84
N ASP A 217 -8.90 37.52 16.82
CA ASP A 217 -7.46 37.30 16.64
C ASP A 217 -6.65 38.01 17.74
N LEU A 218 -7.04 39.22 18.15
CA LEU A 218 -6.41 39.92 19.29
C LEU A 218 -6.51 39.11 20.59
N LYS A 219 -7.66 38.48 20.86
CA LYS A 219 -7.83 37.65 22.06
C LYS A 219 -6.93 36.41 22.03
N ILE A 220 -6.78 35.79 20.85
CA ILE A 220 -5.89 34.62 20.67
C ILE A 220 -4.42 35.05 20.80
N VAL A 221 -4.04 36.19 20.21
CA VAL A 221 -2.71 36.80 20.34
C VAL A 221 -2.35 37.01 21.81
N GLN A 222 -3.25 37.61 22.61
CA GLN A 222 -3.02 37.83 24.04
C GLN A 222 -2.88 36.53 24.85
N ASP A 223 -3.67 35.49 24.53
CA ASP A 223 -3.55 34.18 25.17
C ASP A 223 -2.20 33.52 24.85
N LEU A 224 -1.77 33.60 23.59
CA LEU A 224 -0.49 33.07 23.13
C LEU A 224 0.70 33.83 23.73
N GLU A 225 0.59 35.16 23.91
CA GLU A 225 1.62 35.97 24.59
C GLU A 225 1.83 35.52 26.03
N VAL A 226 0.75 35.21 26.76
CA VAL A 226 0.83 34.68 28.13
C VAL A 226 1.50 33.30 28.15
N ARG A 227 1.13 32.43 27.20
CA ARG A 227 1.68 31.06 27.12
C ARG A 227 3.16 31.03 26.71
N LEU A 228 3.58 31.94 25.84
CA LEU A 228 4.97 32.07 25.37
C LEU A 228 5.83 33.00 26.25
N GLY A 229 5.24 33.68 27.24
CA GLY A 229 5.96 34.61 28.11
C GLY A 229 6.40 35.90 27.41
N ILE A 230 5.73 36.30 26.32
CA ILE A 230 6.07 37.45 25.50
C ILE A 230 5.52 38.73 26.16
N THR A 231 6.41 39.67 26.50
CA THR A 231 6.04 40.93 27.15
C THR A 231 5.72 42.06 26.18
N LYS A 232 6.23 42.00 24.94
CA LYS A 232 6.01 43.00 23.89
C LYS A 232 5.56 42.27 22.63
N CYS A 233 4.40 42.67 22.10
CA CYS A 233 3.88 42.13 20.85
C CYS A 233 4.90 42.28 19.71
N TRP A 234 5.12 41.19 18.97
CA TRP A 234 6.05 41.18 17.84
C TRP A 234 5.58 42.10 16.72
N VAL A 235 6.53 42.81 16.11
CA VAL A 235 6.33 43.61 14.90
C VAL A 235 7.21 43.09 13.76
N PRO A 236 6.91 43.41 12.49
CA PRO A 236 7.66 42.90 11.33
C PRO A 236 9.18 43.16 11.33
N GLU A 237 9.62 44.14 12.10
CA GLU A 237 11.01 44.57 12.25
C GLU A 237 11.78 43.74 13.30
N ASP A 238 11.07 43.01 14.17
CA ASP A 238 11.69 42.21 15.24
C ASP A 238 12.32 40.93 14.66
N GLU A 239 13.46 40.49 15.22
CA GLU A 239 14.16 39.27 14.77
C GLU A 239 13.31 38.02 14.97
N GLU A 240 12.56 37.95 16.08
CA GLU A 240 11.68 36.84 16.45
C GLU A 240 10.54 36.67 15.44
N TRP A 241 9.99 37.79 14.95
CA TRP A 241 9.00 37.81 13.87
C TRP A 241 9.55 37.22 12.58
N GLN A 242 10.76 37.65 12.18
CA GLN A 242 11.38 37.22 10.94
C GLN A 242 11.82 35.74 11.01
N ALA A 243 12.35 35.31 12.16
CA ALA A 243 12.72 33.92 12.41
C ALA A 243 11.50 33.00 12.34
N THR A 244 10.42 33.35 13.04
CA THR A 244 9.18 32.57 13.01
C THR A 244 8.52 32.60 11.64
N GLY A 245 8.59 33.73 10.93
CA GLY A 245 8.14 33.82 9.54
C GLY A 245 8.86 32.84 8.60
N ARG A 246 10.17 32.62 8.80
CA ARG A 246 10.93 31.58 8.09
C ARG A 246 10.45 30.18 8.45
N LEU A 247 10.19 29.90 9.73
CA LEU A 247 9.63 28.62 10.18
C LEU A 247 8.26 28.33 9.56
N VAL A 248 7.35 29.32 9.55
CA VAL A 248 6.03 29.19 8.91
C VAL A 248 6.15 28.95 7.40
N ALA A 249 7.09 29.61 6.72
CA ALA A 249 7.35 29.38 5.30
C ALA A 249 7.85 27.95 5.04
N ASN A 250 8.79 27.45 5.85
CA ASN A 250 9.29 26.08 5.77
C ASN A 250 8.21 25.04 6.08
N SER A 251 7.37 25.26 7.10
CA SER A 251 6.24 24.35 7.41
C SER A 251 5.20 24.33 6.28
N LYS A 252 4.92 25.48 5.65
CA LYS A 252 4.06 25.54 4.45
C LYS A 252 4.67 24.76 3.27
N TYR A 253 5.98 24.89 3.05
CA TYR A 253 6.72 24.13 2.06
C TYR A 253 6.62 22.62 2.31
N GLN A 254 6.87 22.16 3.54
CA GLN A 254 6.77 20.75 3.93
C GLN A 254 5.34 20.20 3.72
N ARG A 255 4.30 20.95 4.11
CA ARG A 255 2.90 20.53 3.86
C ARG A 255 2.57 20.41 2.38
N CYS A 256 3.11 21.30 1.55
CA CYS A 256 2.93 21.20 0.10
C CYS A 256 3.65 19.98 -0.47
N LEU A 257 4.82 19.63 0.06
CA LEU A 257 5.55 18.42 -0.31
C LEU A 257 4.80 17.16 0.10
N ASP A 258 4.33 17.05 1.36
CA ASP A 258 3.50 15.94 1.84
C ASP A 258 2.26 15.72 0.96
N GLN A 259 1.61 16.83 0.57
CA GLN A 259 0.45 16.78 -0.32
C GLN A 259 0.85 16.25 -1.71
N LEU A 260 1.97 16.70 -2.27
CA LEU A 260 2.47 16.24 -3.56
C LEU A 260 2.81 14.74 -3.52
N GLU A 261 3.53 14.28 -2.50
CA GLU A 261 3.88 12.88 -2.30
C GLU A 261 2.63 11.99 -2.20
N SER A 262 1.66 12.38 -1.38
CA SER A 262 0.42 11.61 -1.23
C SER A 262 -0.35 11.41 -2.55
N LEU A 263 -0.30 12.41 -3.44
CA LEU A 263 -0.92 12.34 -4.76
C LEU A 263 -0.14 11.43 -5.71
N ILE A 264 1.19 11.42 -5.62
CA ILE A 264 2.05 10.53 -6.41
C ILE A 264 1.85 9.08 -5.99
N VAL A 265 1.81 8.82 -4.68
CA VAL A 265 1.48 7.50 -4.11
C VAL A 265 0.12 7.03 -4.63
N ALA A 266 -0.90 7.87 -4.54
CA ALA A 266 -2.23 7.54 -5.06
C ALA A 266 -2.20 7.25 -6.58
N TRP A 267 -1.43 8.05 -7.34
CA TRP A 267 -1.26 7.85 -8.78
C TRP A 267 -0.57 6.53 -9.12
N ILE A 268 0.47 6.13 -8.39
CA ILE A 268 1.16 4.82 -8.54
C ILE A 268 0.18 3.66 -8.25
N PHE A 269 -0.62 3.76 -7.19
CA PHE A 269 -1.67 2.77 -6.90
C PHE A 269 -2.68 2.68 -8.05
N GLU A 270 -3.16 3.81 -8.58
CA GLU A 270 -4.10 3.80 -9.70
C GLU A 270 -3.48 3.26 -11.00
N LEU A 271 -2.18 3.52 -11.24
CA LEU A 271 -1.44 2.93 -12.37
C LEU A 271 -1.35 1.41 -12.24
N SER A 272 -1.06 0.89 -11.05
CA SER A 272 -0.99 -0.56 -10.82
C SER A 272 -2.31 -1.28 -11.11
N LYS A 273 -3.44 -0.61 -10.87
CA LYS A 273 -4.78 -1.13 -11.19
C LYS A 273 -5.05 -1.21 -12.69
N MET A 274 -4.40 -0.36 -13.50
CA MET A 274 -4.53 -0.42 -14.96
C MET A 274 -3.95 -1.72 -15.53
N ASN A 275 -2.89 -2.24 -14.92
CA ASN A 275 -2.19 -3.45 -15.36
C ASN A 275 -2.84 -4.76 -14.87
N HIS A 276 -3.96 -4.70 -14.14
CA HIS A 276 -4.68 -5.90 -13.71
C HIS A 276 -5.46 -6.55 -14.88
N ALA A 277 -5.04 -7.77 -15.25
CA ALA A 277 -5.76 -8.62 -16.18
C ALA A 277 -7.18 -8.96 -15.65
N GLY A 278 -8.19 -8.91 -16.52
CA GLY A 278 -9.60 -9.16 -16.15
C GLY A 278 -10.43 -7.92 -15.82
N THR A 279 -9.86 -6.71 -15.92
CA THR A 279 -10.62 -5.45 -15.78
C THR A 279 -11.52 -5.22 -17.00
N GLY A 280 -12.83 -5.17 -16.79
CA GLY A 280 -13.81 -4.86 -17.85
C GLY A 280 -13.67 -3.43 -18.39
N TYR A 281 -14.09 -3.20 -19.63
CA TYR A 281 -13.93 -1.91 -20.34
C TYR A 281 -14.40 -0.69 -19.53
N LYS A 282 -15.56 -0.78 -18.86
CA LYS A 282 -16.09 0.30 -18.01
C LYS A 282 -15.14 0.65 -16.86
N LEU A 283 -14.57 -0.36 -16.19
CA LEU A 283 -13.62 -0.14 -15.10
C LEU A 283 -12.32 0.50 -15.59
N ARG A 284 -11.81 0.08 -16.77
CA ARG A 284 -10.65 0.73 -17.40
C ARG A 284 -10.91 2.20 -17.70
N LYS A 285 -12.10 2.55 -18.19
CA LYS A 285 -12.50 3.96 -18.43
C LYS A 285 -12.53 4.76 -17.12
N HIS A 286 -13.00 4.17 -16.02
CA HIS A 286 -12.96 4.82 -14.70
C HIS A 286 -11.52 5.01 -14.18
N ILE A 287 -10.65 4.00 -14.32
CA ILE A 287 -9.23 4.10 -13.94
C ILE A 287 -8.53 5.19 -14.78
N ALA A 288 -8.75 5.23 -16.10
CA ALA A 288 -8.18 6.27 -16.96
C ALA A 288 -8.65 7.68 -16.55
N LYS A 289 -9.94 7.83 -16.19
CA LYS A 289 -10.48 9.10 -15.68
C LYS A 289 -9.86 9.49 -14.33
N ALA A 290 -9.67 8.52 -13.43
CA ALA A 290 -9.03 8.74 -12.14
C ALA A 290 -7.57 9.18 -12.32
N LEU A 291 -6.83 8.55 -13.24
CA LEU A 291 -5.44 8.92 -13.56
C LEU A 291 -5.34 10.32 -14.16
N LYS A 292 -6.26 10.69 -15.07
CA LYS A 292 -6.32 12.06 -15.63
C LYS A 292 -6.57 13.09 -14.52
N ALA A 293 -7.48 12.80 -13.60
CA ALA A 293 -7.76 13.67 -12.45
C ALA A 293 -6.56 13.75 -11.49
N CYS A 294 -5.88 12.64 -11.22
CA CYS A 294 -4.69 12.61 -10.39
C CYS A 294 -3.54 13.41 -11.02
N SER A 295 -3.30 13.27 -12.33
CA SER A 295 -2.27 14.07 -13.04
C SER A 295 -2.54 15.57 -12.93
N ALA A 296 -3.78 16.02 -13.11
CA ALA A 296 -4.15 17.42 -12.93
C ALA A 296 -3.96 17.90 -11.47
N ALA A 297 -4.26 17.04 -10.49
CA ALA A 297 -4.03 17.32 -9.08
C ALA A 297 -2.53 17.42 -8.75
N ILE A 298 -1.70 16.53 -9.31
CA ILE A 298 -0.23 16.56 -9.17
C ILE A 298 0.33 17.87 -9.73
N HIS A 299 -0.10 18.31 -10.92
CA HIS A 299 0.31 19.60 -11.48
C HIS A 299 -0.03 20.77 -10.53
N THR A 300 -1.25 20.79 -10.00
CA THR A 300 -1.69 21.84 -9.07
C THR A 300 -0.89 21.81 -7.77
N ALA A 301 -0.60 20.62 -7.23
CA ALA A 301 0.21 20.45 -6.04
C ALA A 301 1.67 20.87 -6.27
N LEU A 302 2.22 20.54 -7.44
CA LEU A 302 3.56 20.91 -7.87
C LEU A 302 3.70 22.44 -7.98
N ASP A 303 2.70 23.13 -8.54
CA ASP A 303 2.71 24.60 -8.61
C ASP A 303 2.69 25.25 -7.22
N ARG A 304 1.91 24.67 -6.29
CA ARG A 304 1.88 25.12 -4.89
C ARG A 304 3.22 24.87 -4.20
N PHE A 305 3.80 23.69 -4.39
CA PHE A 305 5.12 23.34 -3.89
C PHE A 305 6.19 24.31 -4.40
N ASN A 306 6.27 24.53 -5.72
CA ASN A 306 7.24 25.45 -6.33
C ASN A 306 7.03 26.90 -5.86
N THR A 307 5.79 27.30 -5.58
CA THR A 307 5.49 28.63 -5.02
C THR A 307 5.96 28.75 -3.57
N ALA A 308 5.73 27.72 -2.74
CA ALA A 308 6.23 27.68 -1.37
C ALA A 308 7.77 27.64 -1.33
N ALA A 309 8.40 26.85 -2.22
CA ALA A 309 9.85 26.74 -2.35
C ALA A 309 10.52 28.10 -2.62
N ARG A 310 9.92 28.92 -3.51
CA ARG A 310 10.39 30.29 -3.80
C ARG A 310 10.25 31.26 -2.62
N THR A 311 9.30 31.00 -1.72
CA THR A 311 8.99 31.88 -0.57
C THR A 311 9.93 31.60 0.61
N CYS A 312 10.59 30.45 0.63
CA CYS A 312 11.55 30.09 1.66
C CYS A 312 12.84 30.93 1.55
N SER A 313 13.54 31.07 2.67
CA SER A 313 14.82 31.80 2.75
C SER A 313 15.86 30.91 3.44
N PRO A 314 16.84 30.34 2.70
CA PRO A 314 17.07 30.50 1.25
C PRO A 314 15.98 29.84 0.37
N PRO A 315 15.83 30.26 -0.90
CA PRO A 315 14.90 29.60 -1.84
C PRO A 315 15.28 28.14 -2.07
N HIS A 316 14.29 27.25 -2.01
CA HIS A 316 14.52 25.81 -2.23
C HIS A 316 14.49 25.44 -3.72
N PRO A 317 15.11 24.31 -4.10
CA PRO A 317 15.03 23.77 -5.46
C PRO A 317 13.58 23.58 -5.91
N GLN A 318 13.31 23.91 -7.17
CA GLN A 318 12.01 23.69 -7.80
C GLN A 318 12.01 22.36 -8.54
N LEU A 319 10.84 21.73 -8.61
CA LEU A 319 10.66 20.45 -9.28
C LEU A 319 9.84 20.62 -10.55
N THR A 320 10.23 19.90 -11.59
CA THR A 320 9.45 19.73 -12.81
C THR A 320 8.59 18.49 -12.72
N PHE A 321 7.51 18.44 -13.52
CA PHE A 321 6.66 17.25 -13.57
C PHE A 321 7.43 16.00 -14.04
N LYS A 322 8.41 16.19 -14.93
CA LYS A 322 9.27 15.10 -15.40
C LYS A 322 10.09 14.53 -14.25
N GLU A 323 10.73 15.38 -13.45
CA GLU A 323 11.47 14.95 -12.26
C GLU A 323 10.55 14.27 -11.25
N VAL A 324 9.34 14.78 -11.02
CA VAL A 324 8.34 14.13 -10.14
C VAL A 324 8.00 12.71 -10.58
N VAL A 325 7.89 12.45 -11.89
CA VAL A 325 7.65 11.12 -12.45
C VAL A 325 8.92 10.26 -12.44
N GLU A 326 10.10 10.86 -12.60
CA GLU A 326 11.38 10.14 -12.49
C GLU A 326 11.70 9.76 -11.04
N TYR A 327 11.28 10.57 -10.07
CA TYR A 327 11.28 10.28 -8.63
C TYR A 327 10.20 9.25 -8.22
N THR A 328 9.80 8.37 -9.14
CA THR A 328 8.88 7.26 -8.86
C THR A 328 9.40 6.30 -7.78
N PHE A 329 10.67 6.42 -7.38
CA PHE A 329 11.17 5.89 -6.11
C PHE A 329 10.98 6.93 -4.99
N LEU A 330 10.00 6.71 -4.11
CA LEU A 330 9.66 7.62 -3.01
C LEU A 330 10.82 7.90 -2.03
N ALA A 331 11.82 7.03 -1.98
CA ALA A 331 13.06 7.28 -1.22
C ALA A 331 13.72 8.61 -1.63
N ASP A 332 13.54 9.05 -2.88
CA ASP A 332 14.06 10.34 -3.35
C ASP A 332 13.17 11.54 -2.95
N PHE A 333 11.88 11.31 -2.69
CA PHE A 333 10.97 12.34 -2.13
C PHE A 333 11.28 12.62 -0.66
N ASP A 334 11.69 11.61 0.09
CA ASP A 334 12.16 11.77 1.47
C ASP A 334 13.44 12.62 1.55
N LEU A 335 14.30 12.58 0.53
CA LEU A 335 15.46 13.47 0.43
C LEU A 335 15.04 14.95 0.32
N LEU A 336 13.94 15.23 -0.38
CA LEU A 336 13.38 16.59 -0.49
C LEU A 336 12.77 17.09 0.83
N HIS A 337 12.17 16.21 1.62
CA HIS A 337 11.68 16.53 2.97
C HIS A 337 12.82 16.95 3.92
N ASN A 338 14.03 16.48 3.61
CA ASN A 338 15.17 16.52 4.49
C ASN A 338 16.14 17.67 4.13
N ALA A 339 16.25 18.08 2.86
CA ALA A 339 17.10 19.19 2.41
C ALA A 339 16.87 20.56 3.10
N THR A 340 15.79 20.71 3.88
CA THR A 340 15.42 21.95 4.61
C THR A 340 16.10 22.13 5.98
N CYS A 341 16.63 21.07 6.61
CA CYS A 341 17.39 21.17 7.86
C CYS A 341 18.88 20.97 7.57
N GLU A 342 19.72 21.81 8.18
CA GLU A 342 21.19 21.86 8.03
C GLU A 342 21.84 20.60 7.44
N ASP A 343 22.21 20.71 6.16
CA ASP A 343 23.29 19.98 5.47
C ASP A 343 23.22 18.44 5.51
N ILE A 344 22.03 17.85 5.43
CA ILE A 344 21.86 16.41 5.21
C ILE A 344 22.46 15.95 3.87
N SER A 345 22.56 16.85 2.88
CA SER A 345 23.30 16.58 1.64
C SER A 345 24.78 16.21 1.87
N GLN A 346 25.35 16.53 3.04
CA GLN A 346 26.70 16.07 3.43
C GLN A 346 26.70 14.72 4.12
N ARG A 347 25.52 14.23 4.56
CA ARG A 347 25.42 12.91 5.17
C ARG A 347 25.59 11.87 4.06
N PRO A 348 26.57 10.97 4.18
CA PRO A 348 26.88 10.05 3.10
C PRO A 348 25.68 9.13 2.77
N TRP A 349 24.87 8.77 3.78
CA TRP A 349 23.69 7.93 3.63
C TRP A 349 22.52 8.58 2.91
N ALA A 350 22.48 9.92 2.78
CA ALA A 350 21.41 10.63 2.10
C ALA A 350 21.67 10.83 0.59
N THR A 351 22.79 10.34 0.08
CA THR A 351 23.08 10.43 -1.36
C THR A 351 22.33 9.32 -2.11
N PRO A 352 21.78 9.57 -3.31
CA PRO A 352 21.06 8.54 -4.08
C PRO A 352 21.88 7.27 -4.30
N ALA A 353 23.19 7.42 -4.55
CA ALA A 353 24.11 6.30 -4.73
C ALA A 353 24.28 5.48 -3.44
N ALA A 354 24.38 6.12 -2.27
CA ALA A 354 24.46 5.42 -0.99
C ALA A 354 23.14 4.74 -0.61
N CYS A 355 21.98 5.37 -0.88
CA CYS A 355 20.67 4.76 -0.69
C CYS A 355 20.54 3.49 -1.54
N ALA A 356 20.88 3.57 -2.84
CA ALA A 356 20.86 2.42 -3.73
C ALA A 356 21.81 1.29 -3.26
N ALA A 357 23.01 1.65 -2.79
CA ALA A 357 23.96 0.70 -2.22
C ALA A 357 23.42 0.02 -0.96
N MET A 358 22.78 0.79 -0.08
CA MET A 358 22.17 0.29 1.15
C MET A 358 21.02 -0.66 0.86
N ASP A 359 20.13 -0.28 -0.06
CA ASP A 359 19.01 -1.10 -0.53
C ASP A 359 19.49 -2.43 -1.09
N GLN A 360 20.55 -2.38 -1.90
CA GLN A 360 21.14 -3.57 -2.48
C GLN A 360 21.78 -4.47 -1.40
N TYR A 361 22.52 -3.88 -0.46
CA TYR A 361 23.09 -4.62 0.66
C TYR A 361 22.00 -5.36 1.45
N PHE A 362 20.95 -4.66 1.90
CA PHE A 362 19.87 -5.28 2.67
C PHE A 362 19.11 -6.32 1.86
N LYS A 363 18.87 -6.06 0.56
CA LYS A 363 18.28 -7.05 -0.33
C LYS A 363 19.10 -8.35 -0.38
N VAL A 364 20.43 -8.26 -0.53
CA VAL A 364 21.31 -9.44 -0.51
C VAL A 364 21.22 -10.17 0.83
N ARG A 365 21.22 -9.44 1.96
CA ARG A 365 21.05 -10.04 3.30
C ARG A 365 19.73 -10.80 3.44
N ARG A 366 18.63 -10.23 2.93
CA ARG A 366 17.31 -10.86 2.90
C ARG A 366 17.28 -12.10 2.01
N VAL A 367 17.94 -12.07 0.86
CA VAL A 367 17.99 -13.23 -0.03
C VAL A 367 18.77 -14.41 0.57
N GLU A 368 19.83 -14.13 1.32
CA GLU A 368 20.56 -15.17 2.07
C GLU A 368 19.70 -15.87 3.13
N GLU A 369 18.73 -15.14 3.71
CA GLU A 369 17.73 -15.71 4.61
C GLU A 369 16.68 -16.49 3.83
N GLU A 370 16.23 -15.96 2.70
CA GLU A 370 15.28 -16.62 1.80
C GLU A 370 15.77 -18.02 1.38
N ILE A 371 17.05 -18.19 1.02
CA ILE A 371 17.60 -19.50 0.69
C ILE A 371 17.44 -20.50 1.85
N LYS A 372 17.67 -20.06 3.10
CA LYS A 372 17.50 -20.92 4.29
C LYS A 372 16.03 -21.28 4.50
N CYS A 373 15.12 -20.31 4.33
CA CYS A 373 13.68 -20.54 4.41
C CYS A 373 13.23 -21.52 3.33
N LEU A 374 13.68 -21.33 2.08
CA LEU A 374 13.36 -22.21 0.96
C LEU A 374 13.91 -23.62 1.14
N ASP A 375 15.11 -23.79 1.70
CA ASP A 375 15.64 -25.12 2.03
C ASP A 375 14.73 -25.86 3.03
N VAL A 376 14.21 -25.14 4.02
CA VAL A 376 13.23 -25.68 4.98
C VAL A 376 11.91 -26.00 4.28
N GLU A 377 11.40 -25.12 3.42
CA GLU A 377 10.14 -25.33 2.70
C GLU A 377 10.23 -26.47 1.68
N VAL A 378 11.37 -26.66 1.00
CA VAL A 378 11.64 -27.84 0.16
C VAL A 378 11.55 -29.11 0.99
N HIS A 379 12.22 -29.14 2.15
CA HIS A 379 12.23 -30.31 3.04
C HIS A 379 10.83 -30.60 3.60
N ARG A 380 10.09 -29.57 4.01
CA ARG A 380 8.69 -29.71 4.47
C ARG A 380 7.78 -30.22 3.37
N THR A 381 7.92 -29.67 2.16
CA THR A 381 7.08 -30.05 1.01
C THR A 381 7.27 -31.51 0.64
N ILE A 382 8.52 -31.99 0.54
CA ILE A 382 8.75 -33.42 0.22
C ILE A 382 8.28 -34.35 1.33
N THR A 383 8.43 -33.95 2.59
CA THR A 383 7.94 -34.71 3.75
C THR A 383 6.41 -34.79 3.72
N TYR A 384 5.74 -33.66 3.51
CA TYR A 384 4.28 -33.60 3.40
C TYR A 384 3.75 -34.47 2.25
N LEU A 385 4.33 -34.35 1.05
CA LEU A 385 3.93 -35.15 -0.11
C LEU A 385 4.07 -36.66 0.14
N HIS A 386 5.12 -37.06 0.86
CA HIS A 386 5.34 -38.45 1.26
C HIS A 386 4.30 -38.91 2.29
N ASP A 387 4.20 -38.18 3.41
CA ASP A 387 3.37 -38.55 4.55
C ASP A 387 1.88 -38.56 4.17
N GLU A 388 1.40 -37.53 3.47
CA GLU A 388 0.01 -37.44 2.99
C GLU A 388 -0.34 -38.61 2.07
N ALA A 389 0.55 -38.97 1.14
CA ALA A 389 0.31 -40.09 0.24
C ALA A 389 0.24 -41.43 0.98
N HIS A 390 1.05 -41.62 2.03
CA HIS A 390 1.01 -42.81 2.87
C HIS A 390 -0.26 -42.86 3.72
N TYR A 391 -0.60 -41.74 4.35
CA TYR A 391 -1.77 -41.60 5.22
C TYR A 391 -3.07 -41.87 4.48
N VAL A 392 -3.30 -41.21 3.34
CA VAL A 392 -4.55 -41.35 2.58
C VAL A 392 -4.69 -42.77 2.02
N LYS A 393 -3.62 -43.39 1.54
CA LYS A 393 -3.65 -44.80 1.09
C LYS A 393 -4.01 -45.77 2.21
N ALA A 394 -3.49 -45.54 3.41
CA ALA A 394 -3.81 -46.37 4.57
C ALA A 394 -5.26 -46.17 5.01
N CYS A 395 -5.78 -44.93 5.00
CA CYS A 395 -7.20 -44.64 5.22
C CYS A 395 -8.09 -45.37 4.19
N ILE A 396 -7.72 -45.35 2.91
CA ILE A 396 -8.45 -46.07 1.86
C ILE A 396 -8.46 -47.58 2.16
N ALA A 397 -7.32 -48.17 2.56
CA ALA A 397 -7.25 -49.59 2.90
C ALA A 397 -8.17 -49.97 4.09
N GLN A 398 -8.21 -49.15 5.14
CA GLN A 398 -9.11 -49.34 6.29
C GLN A 398 -10.59 -49.20 5.89
N LEU A 399 -10.91 -48.19 5.09
CA LEU A 399 -12.27 -47.93 4.60
C LEU A 399 -12.72 -48.98 3.59
N GLN A 400 -11.81 -49.59 2.82
CA GLN A 400 -12.16 -50.62 1.87
C GLN A 400 -12.77 -51.85 2.56
N VAL A 401 -12.34 -52.14 3.80
CA VAL A 401 -12.86 -53.23 4.63
C VAL A 401 -14.15 -52.81 5.34
N SER A 402 -14.20 -51.59 5.88
CA SER A 402 -15.29 -51.14 6.76
C SER A 402 -16.46 -50.45 6.03
N HIS A 403 -16.21 -49.70 4.96
CA HIS A 403 -17.21 -48.98 4.17
C HIS A 403 -16.75 -48.69 2.72
N PRO A 404 -16.88 -49.66 1.79
CA PRO A 404 -16.36 -49.56 0.41
C PRO A 404 -16.81 -48.32 -0.39
N PRO A 405 -18.07 -47.84 -0.29
CA PRO A 405 -18.48 -46.63 -1.00
C PRO A 405 -17.73 -45.37 -0.55
N LEU A 406 -17.34 -45.30 0.73
CA LEU A 406 -16.61 -44.14 1.28
C LEU A 406 -15.13 -44.23 0.88
N ALA A 407 -14.56 -45.45 0.89
CA ALA A 407 -13.23 -45.71 0.34
C ALA A 407 -13.12 -45.23 -1.12
N TYR A 408 -14.14 -45.48 -1.94
CA TYR A 408 -14.19 -45.00 -3.32
C TYR A 408 -14.18 -43.47 -3.40
N GLN A 409 -14.92 -42.76 -2.56
CA GLN A 409 -14.91 -41.29 -2.54
C GLN A 409 -13.54 -40.73 -2.10
N VAL A 410 -12.92 -41.30 -1.07
CA VAL A 410 -11.57 -40.91 -0.63
C VAL A 410 -10.55 -41.19 -1.74
N GLN A 411 -10.68 -42.31 -2.46
CA GLN A 411 -9.84 -42.63 -3.61
C GLN A 411 -9.98 -41.60 -4.74
N LEU A 412 -11.21 -41.14 -5.04
CA LEU A 412 -11.42 -40.10 -6.04
C LEU A 412 -10.74 -38.80 -5.65
N HIS A 413 -10.85 -38.39 -4.38
CA HIS A 413 -10.17 -37.20 -3.86
C HIS A 413 -8.64 -37.34 -3.94
N TYR A 414 -8.09 -38.48 -3.47
CA TYR A 414 -6.66 -38.77 -3.59
C TYR A 414 -6.16 -38.70 -5.04
N ASN A 415 -6.96 -39.20 -6.00
CA ASN A 415 -6.61 -39.17 -7.41
C ASN A 415 -6.48 -37.75 -7.97
N VAL A 416 -7.12 -36.74 -7.38
CA VAL A 416 -6.94 -35.33 -7.77
C VAL A 416 -5.52 -34.89 -7.43
N CYS A 417 -5.09 -35.06 -6.18
CA CYS A 417 -3.75 -34.69 -5.72
C CYS A 417 -2.65 -35.54 -6.40
N ALA A 418 -2.90 -36.83 -6.60
CA ALA A 418 -1.95 -37.77 -7.19
C ALA A 418 -1.56 -37.42 -8.64
N LYS A 419 -2.42 -36.69 -9.38
CA LYS A 419 -2.10 -36.19 -10.74
C LYS A 419 -0.85 -35.31 -10.75
N PHE A 420 -0.61 -34.56 -9.68
CA PHE A 420 0.47 -33.59 -9.59
C PHE A 420 1.73 -34.15 -8.91
N THR A 421 1.68 -35.32 -8.26
CA THR A 421 2.84 -35.91 -7.56
C THR A 421 4.08 -35.99 -8.46
N ASN A 422 3.94 -36.49 -9.69
CA ASN A 422 5.05 -36.57 -10.64
C ASN A 422 5.55 -35.19 -11.10
N HIS A 423 4.68 -34.17 -11.11
CA HIS A 423 5.09 -32.80 -11.39
C HIS A 423 5.93 -32.23 -10.25
N HIS A 424 5.47 -32.40 -9.01
CA HIS A 424 6.18 -31.99 -7.80
C HIS A 424 7.56 -32.63 -7.69
N LEU A 425 7.66 -33.95 -7.80
CA LEU A 425 8.94 -34.66 -7.71
C LEU A 425 9.94 -34.25 -8.79
N ARG A 426 9.45 -33.95 -10.01
CA ARG A 426 10.31 -33.43 -11.09
C ARG A 426 10.85 -32.04 -10.78
N LEU A 427 10.02 -31.15 -10.23
CA LEU A 427 10.45 -29.81 -9.84
C LEU A 427 11.41 -29.84 -8.64
N LEU A 428 11.15 -30.66 -7.62
CA LEU A 428 12.05 -30.86 -6.49
C LEU A 428 13.41 -31.39 -6.95
N THR A 429 13.42 -32.35 -7.88
CA THR A 429 14.66 -32.79 -8.53
C THR A 429 15.37 -31.64 -9.25
N LYS A 430 14.64 -30.79 -9.99
CA LYS A 430 15.25 -29.61 -10.63
C LYS A 430 15.84 -28.63 -9.63
N ILE A 431 15.17 -28.38 -8.50
CA ILE A 431 15.69 -27.55 -7.40
C ILE A 431 17.03 -28.12 -6.91
N ALA A 432 17.11 -29.43 -6.67
CA ALA A 432 18.33 -30.08 -6.19
C ALA A 432 19.51 -29.99 -7.18
N HIS A 433 19.25 -29.76 -8.47
CA HIS A 433 20.27 -29.57 -9.49
C HIS A 433 20.67 -28.09 -9.70
N LEU A 434 20.05 -27.14 -8.99
CA LEU A 434 20.41 -25.74 -9.12
C LEU A 434 21.81 -25.49 -8.50
N PRO A 435 22.68 -24.71 -9.18
CA PRO A 435 23.97 -24.35 -8.62
C PRO A 435 23.77 -23.39 -7.44
N GLY A 436 24.11 -23.86 -6.24
CA GLY A 436 23.88 -23.12 -4.99
C GLY A 436 22.76 -23.68 -4.12
N PHE A 437 22.12 -24.79 -4.50
CA PHE A 437 21.22 -25.51 -3.62
C PHE A 437 21.96 -26.09 -2.40
N THR A 438 21.49 -25.77 -1.19
CA THR A 438 22.09 -26.24 0.08
C THR A 438 21.18 -27.14 0.91
N GLY A 439 19.92 -27.28 0.53
CA GLY A 439 18.93 -28.08 1.24
C GLY A 439 19.02 -29.58 0.98
N THR A 440 17.92 -30.27 1.31
CA THR A 440 17.77 -31.71 1.07
C THR A 440 16.42 -32.03 0.45
N ILE A 441 16.43 -32.99 -0.47
CA ILE A 441 15.22 -33.58 -1.08
C ILE A 441 14.90 -34.95 -0.51
N LEU A 442 15.48 -35.31 0.64
CA LEU A 442 15.07 -36.51 1.36
C LEU A 442 13.88 -36.17 2.26
N PRO A 443 12.84 -37.03 2.30
CA PRO A 443 11.77 -36.88 3.28
C PRO A 443 12.32 -36.85 4.71
N GLY A 444 11.80 -35.92 5.51
CA GLY A 444 12.11 -35.77 6.92
C GLY A 444 11.15 -36.53 7.80
N LYS A 445 10.99 -36.05 9.04
CA LYS A 445 9.97 -36.52 9.98
C LYS A 445 9.06 -35.35 10.35
N SER A 446 7.76 -35.48 10.10
CA SER A 446 6.81 -34.46 10.52
C SER A 446 6.73 -34.38 12.05
N MET A 447 6.71 -33.15 12.57
CA MET A 447 6.49 -32.88 13.99
C MET A 447 5.01 -32.89 14.36
N LYS A 448 4.12 -32.76 13.38
CA LYS A 448 2.67 -32.73 13.56
C LYS A 448 2.12 -34.15 13.37
N THR A 449 1.69 -34.75 14.49
CA THR A 449 1.22 -36.14 14.57
C THR A 449 -0.11 -36.25 15.31
N ASN A 450 -0.83 -35.13 15.46
CA ASN A 450 -2.16 -35.15 16.08
C ASN A 450 -3.15 -35.90 15.18
N PRO A 451 -4.27 -36.40 15.72
CA PRO A 451 -5.27 -37.10 14.93
C PRO A 451 -5.71 -36.28 13.71
N GLY A 452 -5.52 -36.84 12.51
CA GLY A 452 -5.83 -36.18 11.25
C GLY A 452 -4.66 -35.46 10.57
N ASP A 453 -3.52 -35.30 11.24
CA ASP A 453 -2.29 -34.82 10.59
C ASP A 453 -1.70 -35.91 9.68
N SER A 454 -1.08 -35.52 8.56
CA SER A 454 -0.54 -36.44 7.53
C SER A 454 0.46 -37.48 8.04
N ALA A 455 1.13 -37.23 9.17
CA ALA A 455 2.08 -38.16 9.76
C ALA A 455 1.54 -38.95 10.97
N SER A 456 0.25 -38.78 11.28
CA SER A 456 -0.42 -39.51 12.35
C SER A 456 -0.80 -40.93 11.92
N GLU A 457 -1.13 -41.79 12.90
CA GLU A 457 -1.70 -43.09 12.58
C GLU A 457 -3.14 -42.91 12.03
N PRO A 458 -3.45 -43.48 10.85
CA PRO A 458 -4.75 -43.32 10.23
C PRO A 458 -5.83 -43.99 11.08
N THR A 459 -6.81 -43.20 11.50
CA THR A 459 -7.98 -43.66 12.24
C THR A 459 -9.24 -43.19 11.51
N THR A 460 -9.83 -44.07 10.70
CA THR A 460 -10.99 -43.70 9.88
C THR A 460 -12.28 -43.69 10.69
N ILE A 461 -12.99 -42.56 10.70
CA ILE A 461 -14.30 -42.42 11.35
C ILE A 461 -15.38 -42.44 10.25
N ILE A 462 -16.33 -43.36 10.37
CA ILE A 462 -17.51 -43.40 9.49
C ILE A 462 -18.60 -42.54 10.16
N PRO A 463 -19.03 -41.43 9.54
CA PRO A 463 -20.14 -40.63 10.07
C PRO A 463 -21.40 -41.48 10.27
N SER A 464 -22.07 -41.28 11.41
CA SER A 464 -23.28 -42.04 11.77
C SER A 464 -24.39 -41.93 10.72
N VAL A 465 -24.44 -40.80 9.99
CA VAL A 465 -25.40 -40.56 8.90
C VAL A 465 -25.19 -41.52 7.71
N LEU A 466 -23.94 -41.90 7.42
CA LEU A 466 -23.61 -42.83 6.34
C LEU A 466 -23.80 -44.29 6.74
N SER A 467 -23.74 -44.58 8.05
CA SER A 467 -23.92 -45.93 8.59
C SER A 467 -25.37 -46.44 8.47
N ILE A 468 -26.35 -45.55 8.23
CA ILE A 468 -27.77 -45.90 8.12
C ILE A 468 -28.14 -46.39 6.70
N MET A 469 -27.33 -46.07 5.68
CA MET A 469 -27.66 -46.34 4.27
C MET A 469 -27.38 -47.78 3.80
N THR A 470 -26.88 -48.67 4.66
CA THR A 470 -26.68 -50.09 4.31
C THR A 470 -27.95 -50.95 4.46
N ALA A 471 -29.07 -50.39 4.89
CA ALA A 471 -30.38 -51.04 4.84
C ALA A 471 -31.11 -50.64 3.55
N SER A 472 -31.33 -51.61 2.66
CA SER A 472 -31.96 -51.43 1.34
C SER A 472 -33.25 -50.60 1.40
N PRO A 473 -33.40 -49.53 0.59
CA PRO A 473 -34.68 -48.86 0.42
C PRO A 473 -35.52 -49.59 -0.64
N SER A 474 -36.75 -49.95 -0.27
CA SER A 474 -37.83 -50.32 -1.22
C SER A 474 -38.18 -49.13 -2.13
N PRO A 475 -38.57 -49.35 -3.40
CA PRO A 475 -38.68 -48.28 -4.39
C PRO A 475 -39.95 -47.43 -4.19
N PRO A 476 -39.88 -46.10 -4.33
CA PRO A 476 -41.07 -45.26 -4.41
C PRO A 476 -41.60 -45.19 -5.84
N ALA A 477 -42.91 -45.08 -5.96
CA ALA A 477 -43.66 -44.90 -7.21
C ALA A 477 -43.41 -43.53 -7.83
N SER A 478 -43.44 -43.49 -9.17
CA SER A 478 -43.26 -42.31 -10.03
C SER A 478 -44.28 -41.19 -9.76
N PRO A 479 -43.89 -39.90 -9.84
CA PRO A 479 -44.84 -38.80 -9.93
C PRO A 479 -45.04 -38.32 -11.38
N ASN A 480 -46.30 -38.06 -11.70
CA ASN A 480 -46.78 -37.44 -12.94
C ASN A 480 -46.40 -35.96 -13.02
N SER A 481 -46.20 -35.54 -14.27
CA SER A 481 -46.06 -34.18 -14.80
C SER A 481 -47.12 -33.19 -14.31
N VAL A 482 -46.69 -31.99 -13.92
CA VAL A 482 -47.49 -30.75 -13.99
C VAL A 482 -46.57 -29.63 -14.47
N GLY A 483 -46.95 -29.01 -15.59
CA GLY A 483 -46.33 -27.81 -16.15
C GLY A 483 -46.95 -26.51 -15.63
N GLY A 484 -46.23 -25.42 -15.85
CA GLY A 484 -46.63 -24.01 -15.68
C GLY A 484 -45.41 -23.17 -16.06
N ASP A 485 -45.33 -22.71 -17.31
CA ASP A 485 -45.82 -21.42 -17.81
C ASP A 485 -44.94 -20.25 -17.32
N GLU A 486 -43.95 -19.88 -18.14
CA GLU A 486 -43.06 -18.73 -17.94
C GLU A 486 -43.60 -17.56 -18.80
N ASN A 487 -44.11 -16.53 -18.14
CA ASN A 487 -44.39 -15.24 -18.76
C ASN A 487 -43.08 -14.44 -18.91
N LEU A 488 -42.83 -14.01 -20.15
CA LEU A 488 -41.89 -12.97 -20.54
C LEU A 488 -42.50 -11.60 -20.23
N ASP A 489 -41.72 -10.73 -19.60
CA ASP A 489 -41.89 -9.28 -19.72
C ASP A 489 -40.51 -8.62 -19.91
N GLU A 490 -40.43 -7.85 -20.99
CA GLU A 490 -39.35 -6.97 -21.43
C GLU A 490 -39.15 -5.81 -20.44
N LEU A 491 -38.00 -5.12 -20.51
CA LEU A 491 -37.93 -3.65 -20.44
C LEU A 491 -36.56 -3.12 -20.87
N ASP A 492 -36.64 -2.15 -21.79
CA ASP A 492 -35.61 -1.40 -22.51
C ASP A 492 -34.82 -0.36 -21.68
N GLY A 493 -33.75 0.14 -22.31
CA GLY A 493 -33.21 1.50 -22.14
C GLY A 493 -31.87 1.58 -21.39
N ASP A 494 -30.86 2.35 -21.78
CA ASP A 494 -30.79 3.39 -22.79
C ASP A 494 -29.32 3.62 -23.20
N GLY A 495 -29.12 4.25 -24.35
CA GLY A 495 -27.80 4.64 -24.87
C GLY A 495 -27.21 5.85 -24.14
N ASP A 496 -25.91 6.07 -24.35
CA ASP A 496 -25.31 7.41 -24.47
C ASP A 496 -23.84 7.26 -24.90
N GLU A 497 -23.57 7.71 -26.13
CA GLU A 497 -22.26 8.07 -26.66
C GLU A 497 -21.76 9.37 -26.03
N TYR A 498 -20.45 9.53 -25.81
CA TYR A 498 -19.73 10.79 -26.07
C TYR A 498 -18.22 10.51 -26.24
N GLU A 499 -17.69 10.96 -27.37
CA GLU A 499 -16.28 11.07 -27.75
C GLU A 499 -15.56 12.18 -26.97
N ASP A 500 -14.25 12.03 -26.73
CA ASP A 500 -13.30 13.14 -26.67
C ASP A 500 -11.86 12.58 -26.83
N ASP A 501 -11.28 12.72 -28.04
CA ASP A 501 -10.15 11.94 -28.56
C ASP A 501 -8.83 12.75 -28.68
N GLU A 502 -8.54 13.64 -27.74
CA GLU A 502 -7.28 14.44 -27.80
C GLU A 502 -6.38 14.26 -26.56
N SER A 503 -6.90 13.70 -25.47
CA SER A 503 -6.12 13.41 -24.24
C SER A 503 -5.55 11.98 -24.19
N ALA A 504 -5.93 11.11 -25.11
CA ALA A 504 -5.47 9.71 -25.16
C ALA A 504 -4.05 9.58 -25.76
N LEU A 505 -3.63 10.54 -26.59
CA LEU A 505 -2.35 10.52 -27.28
C LEU A 505 -1.17 10.81 -26.33
N THR A 506 -1.33 11.73 -25.36
CA THR A 506 -0.29 12.03 -24.36
C THR A 506 -0.09 10.92 -23.31
N LEU A 507 -1.12 10.11 -23.05
CA LEU A 507 -1.04 8.94 -22.18
C LEU A 507 -0.31 7.75 -22.83
N GLN A 508 -0.41 7.59 -24.16
CA GLN A 508 0.34 6.56 -24.89
C GLN A 508 1.85 6.84 -24.93
N ASP A 509 2.26 8.11 -24.93
CA ASP A 509 3.68 8.49 -24.90
C ASP A 509 4.35 8.19 -23.55
N ILE A 510 3.61 8.34 -22.43
CA ILE A 510 4.09 7.97 -21.09
C ILE A 510 4.24 6.44 -20.96
N ILE A 511 3.35 5.67 -21.59
CA ILE A 511 3.41 4.19 -21.61
C ILE A 511 4.64 3.71 -22.41
N ARG A 512 5.02 4.40 -23.50
CA ARG A 512 6.22 4.08 -24.28
C ARG A 512 7.52 4.24 -23.49
N ILE A 513 7.64 5.29 -22.67
CA ILE A 513 8.84 5.54 -21.84
C ILE A 513 9.07 4.41 -20.83
N SER A 514 8.01 3.76 -20.34
CA SER A 514 8.11 2.60 -19.43
C SER A 514 8.37 1.26 -20.12
N SER A 515 8.25 1.20 -21.46
CA SER A 515 8.34 -0.05 -22.24
C SER A 515 9.70 -0.25 -22.93
N ASP A 516 10.57 0.76 -23.00
CA ASP A 516 11.85 0.72 -23.71
C ASP A 516 13.03 0.15 -22.89
N ARG A 517 12.78 -0.88 -22.09
CA ARG A 517 13.82 -1.76 -21.54
C ARG A 517 13.46 -3.24 -21.68
N CYS A 518 13.26 -3.71 -22.91
CA CYS A 518 13.49 -5.10 -23.30
C CYS A 518 13.25 -5.35 -24.80
N VAL A 519 14.08 -4.79 -25.69
CA VAL A 519 14.24 -5.35 -27.05
C VAL A 519 15.70 -5.23 -27.50
N ALA A 520 16.43 -6.34 -27.47
CA ALA A 520 17.57 -6.63 -28.34
C ALA A 520 17.59 -8.15 -28.52
N GLN A 521 17.01 -8.62 -29.63
CA GLN A 521 17.70 -9.07 -30.85
C GLN A 521 18.11 -10.56 -30.78
N GLU A 522 17.22 -11.43 -31.25
CA GLU A 522 17.61 -12.69 -31.87
C GLU A 522 18.05 -12.37 -33.31
N GLU A 523 19.33 -12.55 -33.60
CA GLU A 523 19.82 -12.81 -34.97
C GLU A 523 20.42 -14.22 -35.00
N TYR A 524 19.81 -15.03 -35.88
CA TYR A 524 20.16 -16.37 -36.38
C TYR A 524 19.97 -17.62 -35.50
#